data_AF-A0A1M2VEP6-F1
#
_entry.id   AF-A0A1M2VEP6-F1
#
_cell.length_a   1.000
_cell.length_b   1.000
_cell.length_c   1.000
_cell.angle_alpha   90.00
_cell.angle_beta   90.00
_cell.angle_gamma   90.00
#
_symmetry.space_group_name_H-M   'P 1'
#
loop_
_entity.id
_entity.type
_entity.pdbx_description
1 polymer ?
#
loop_
_entity_poly.entity_id
_entity_poly.type
_entity_poly.pdbx_seq_one_letter_code
_entity_poly.pdbx_strand_id
1 'polypeptide(L)'
;MDPLLVDFILMPKIRAICTDPNIASVGIARWPVEDIHTIFGAFAIDWKREQEAALIAMLTSVLPELRGVEDPLKLAIAAFSCTHCVRATPLRWPELLAHPCTRASWASFWEECAYVEALHDYSTDQWAPLSLKCLKVDLHVVHNLSAVVRAYSLDPFRTTQKQLDKTKKRLVCVECVSERDDGINVEVFDWLRALLHFKHPSHHSRNVPCRLKTLNEIESKAVRREEKRIRGRRDLDLPYHYRLGCVYCQFDAVRDETMSSHLKYKYVAAVLSAKIWLLVLTKTAL
;
A
#
# COMPACT_ATOMS: atom_id res chain seq x y z
N MET A 1 6.40 0.98 11.65
CA MET A 1 6.78 -0.38 12.05
C MET A 1 8.18 -0.25 12.60
N ASP A 2 8.38 -0.71 13.82
CA ASP A 2 9.72 -0.74 14.41
C ASP A 2 10.49 -1.94 13.85
N PRO A 3 11.82 -1.83 13.69
CA PRO A 3 12.65 -2.98 13.32
C PRO A 3 12.46 -4.15 14.30
N LEU A 4 12.53 -5.37 13.78
CA LEU A 4 12.58 -6.58 14.57
C LEU A 4 14.01 -6.79 15.10
N LEU A 5 14.17 -7.64 16.12
CA LEU A 5 15.49 -7.98 16.66
C LEU A 5 16.43 -8.49 15.55
N VAL A 6 15.91 -9.32 14.63
CA VAL A 6 16.68 -9.83 13.49
C VAL A 6 17.18 -8.73 12.56
N ASP A 7 16.47 -7.61 12.43
CA ASP A 7 16.92 -6.47 11.62
C ASP A 7 18.13 -5.79 12.27
N PHE A 8 18.06 -5.58 13.59
CA PHE A 8 19.13 -4.94 14.34
C PHE A 8 20.41 -5.76 14.30
N ILE A 9 20.30 -7.07 14.52
CA ILE A 9 21.46 -7.95 14.57
C ILE A 9 22.22 -7.97 13.23
N LEU A 10 21.50 -7.78 12.12
CA LEU A 10 22.09 -7.73 10.79
C LEU A 10 22.57 -6.33 10.36
N MET A 11 22.33 -5.29 11.16
CA MET A 11 22.93 -3.99 10.90
C MET A 11 24.46 -4.12 10.95
N PRO A 12 25.21 -3.55 9.99
CA PRO A 12 26.67 -3.70 9.93
C PRO A 12 27.39 -3.33 11.25
N LYS A 13 26.92 -2.29 11.94
CA LYS A 13 27.47 -1.86 13.23
C LYS A 13 27.29 -2.89 14.34
N ILE A 14 26.10 -3.48 14.46
CA ILE A 14 25.81 -4.52 15.46
C ILE A 14 26.54 -5.80 15.12
N ARG A 15 26.51 -6.20 13.85
CA ARG A 15 27.23 -7.38 13.38
C ARG A 15 28.72 -7.27 13.71
N ALA A 16 29.34 -6.11 13.45
CA ALA A 16 30.75 -5.87 13.79
C ALA A 16 31.03 -6.07 15.28
N ILE A 17 30.15 -5.56 16.17
CA ILE A 17 30.24 -5.77 17.62
C ILE A 17 30.09 -7.27 17.96
N CYS A 18 29.08 -7.94 17.42
CA CYS A 18 28.84 -9.37 17.71
C CYS A 18 29.95 -10.29 17.20
N THR A 19 30.69 -9.89 16.16
CA THR A 19 31.78 -10.68 15.59
C THR A 19 33.17 -10.27 16.09
N ASP A 20 33.28 -9.29 16.98
CA ASP A 20 34.58 -8.87 17.53
C ASP A 20 35.10 -9.93 18.54
N PRO A 21 36.23 -10.62 18.24
CA PRO A 21 36.77 -11.66 19.10
C PRO A 21 37.19 -11.14 20.48
N ASN A 22 37.48 -9.84 20.62
CA ASN A 22 37.88 -9.23 21.89
C ASN A 22 36.71 -9.06 22.87
N ILE A 23 35.47 -9.06 22.37
CA ILE A 23 34.27 -8.93 23.22
C ILE A 23 33.93 -10.27 23.89
N ALA A 24 34.24 -11.39 23.25
CA ALA A 24 33.97 -12.73 23.79
C ALA A 24 34.82 -13.08 25.03
N SER A 25 35.91 -12.37 25.27
CA SER A 25 36.88 -12.64 26.34
C SER A 25 36.67 -11.79 27.60
N VAL A 26 35.86 -10.74 27.52
CA VAL A 26 35.48 -9.92 28.68
C VAL A 26 34.17 -10.47 29.23
N GLY A 27 34.24 -11.29 30.29
CA GLY A 27 33.07 -11.95 30.90
C GLY A 27 31.88 -11.01 30.96
N ILE A 28 30.79 -11.39 30.27
CA ILE A 28 29.67 -10.53 29.84
C ILE A 28 29.37 -9.45 30.88
N ALA A 29 29.97 -8.27 30.71
CA ALA A 29 29.56 -7.12 31.47
C ALA A 29 28.11 -6.88 31.03
N ARG A 30 27.16 -7.05 31.97
CA ARG A 30 25.76 -6.71 31.71
C ARG A 30 25.75 -5.28 31.19
N TRP A 31 25.36 -5.11 29.92
CA TRP A 31 25.10 -3.78 29.38
C TRP A 31 24.12 -3.10 30.32
N PRO A 32 24.39 -1.86 30.78
CA PRO A 32 23.42 -1.13 31.59
C PRO A 32 22.10 -1.06 30.82
N VAL A 33 21.02 -1.56 31.43
CA VAL A 33 19.71 -1.69 30.76
C VAL A 33 19.19 -0.33 30.23
N GLU A 34 19.54 0.76 30.94
CA GLU A 34 19.21 2.13 30.57
C GLU A 34 19.91 2.59 29.27
N ASP A 35 21.12 2.08 29.01
CA ASP A 35 21.84 2.36 27.77
C ASP A 35 21.24 1.60 26.59
N ILE A 36 20.72 0.38 26.83
CA ILE A 36 20.16 -0.49 25.79
C ILE A 36 18.97 0.18 25.08
N HIS A 37 18.03 0.78 25.81
CA HIS A 37 16.86 1.43 25.20
C HIS A 37 17.26 2.64 24.34
N THR A 38 18.19 3.46 24.82
CA THR A 38 18.73 4.61 24.09
C THR A 38 19.44 4.15 22.81
N ILE A 39 20.26 3.10 22.91
CA ILE A 39 20.99 2.52 21.80
C ILE A 39 20.03 1.93 20.76
N PHE A 40 19.03 1.16 21.17
CA PHE A 40 18.01 0.62 20.25
C PHE A 40 17.18 1.73 19.60
N GLY A 41 16.84 2.78 20.33
CA GLY A 41 16.15 3.95 19.77
C GLY A 41 16.96 4.61 18.65
N ALA A 42 18.26 4.84 18.88
CA ALA A 42 19.17 5.38 17.87
C ALA A 42 19.30 4.45 16.66
N PHE A 43 19.43 3.14 16.87
CA PHE A 43 19.49 2.17 15.78
C PHE A 43 18.18 2.08 14.99
N ALA A 44 17.02 2.22 15.64
CA ALA A 44 15.75 2.20 14.95
C ALA A 44 15.60 3.41 14.00
N ILE A 45 16.09 4.57 14.43
CA ILE A 45 16.14 5.79 13.61
C ILE A 45 17.09 5.58 12.42
N ASP A 46 18.31 5.09 12.67
CA ASP A 46 19.31 4.80 11.63
C ASP A 46 18.77 3.80 10.60
N TRP A 47 18.24 2.67 11.07
CA TRP A 47 17.65 1.64 10.24
C TRP A 47 16.52 2.19 9.38
N LYS A 48 15.60 2.97 9.97
CA LYS A 48 14.47 3.56 9.23
C LYS A 48 14.98 4.52 8.14
N ARG A 49 15.98 5.34 8.45
CA ARG A 49 16.61 6.25 7.49
C ARG A 49 17.28 5.49 6.33
N GLU A 50 17.92 4.36 6.61
CA GLU A 50 18.48 3.49 5.56
C GLU A 50 17.38 2.92 4.66
N GLN A 51 16.26 2.45 5.23
CA GLN A 51 15.13 1.97 4.43
C GLN A 51 14.50 3.09 3.59
N GLU A 52 14.32 4.29 4.16
CA GLU A 52 13.84 5.47 3.43
C GLU A 52 14.77 5.80 2.27
N ALA A 53 16.08 5.88 2.50
CA ALA A 53 17.08 6.17 1.47
C ALA A 53 17.04 5.14 0.33
N ALA A 54 16.93 3.84 0.64
CA ALA A 54 16.83 2.78 -0.36
C ALA A 54 15.55 2.89 -1.21
N LEU A 55 14.41 3.19 -0.59
CA LEU A 55 13.14 3.41 -1.29
C LEU A 55 13.17 4.68 -2.16
N ILE A 56 13.79 5.75 -1.68
CA ILE A 56 14.00 6.99 -2.47
C ILE A 56 14.89 6.71 -3.67
N ALA A 57 15.97 5.94 -3.51
CA ALA A 57 16.84 5.53 -4.60
C ALA A 57 16.09 4.72 -5.66
N MET A 58 15.27 3.74 -5.25
CA MET A 58 14.39 2.99 -6.15
C MET A 58 13.38 3.90 -6.87
N LEU A 59 12.79 4.86 -6.17
CA LEU A 59 11.80 5.77 -6.75
C LEU A 59 12.43 6.71 -7.78
N THR A 60 13.58 7.30 -7.45
CA THR A 60 14.28 8.29 -8.29
C THR A 60 15.07 7.66 -9.45
N SER A 61 15.37 6.36 -9.41
CA SER A 61 15.92 5.65 -10.55
C SER A 61 14.89 5.46 -11.67
N VAL A 62 13.62 5.33 -11.29
CA VAL A 62 12.48 5.17 -12.20
C VAL A 62 11.82 6.50 -12.57
N LEU A 63 11.84 7.49 -11.65
CA LEU A 63 11.29 8.83 -11.83
C LEU A 63 12.36 9.90 -11.52
N PRO A 64 13.28 10.18 -12.47
CA PRO A 64 14.36 11.15 -12.26
C PRO A 64 13.88 12.57 -11.92
N GLU A 65 12.65 12.93 -12.29
CA GLU A 65 12.00 14.21 -11.98
C GLU A 65 11.81 14.43 -10.47
N LEU A 66 11.90 13.36 -9.68
CA LEU A 66 11.81 13.42 -8.21
C LEU A 66 13.14 13.75 -7.53
N ARG A 67 14.24 13.88 -8.29
CA ARG A 67 15.53 14.30 -7.74
C ARG A 67 15.43 15.71 -7.19
N GLY A 68 15.77 15.88 -5.91
CA GLY A 68 15.69 17.18 -5.22
C GLY A 68 14.30 17.54 -4.68
N VAL A 69 13.29 16.70 -4.87
CA VAL A 69 12.01 16.87 -4.19
C VAL A 69 12.18 16.56 -2.70
N GLU A 70 11.67 17.42 -1.84
CA GLU A 70 11.63 17.20 -0.39
C GLU A 70 10.65 16.05 -0.07
N ASP A 71 11.15 15.00 0.60
CA ASP A 71 10.39 13.81 1.01
C ASP A 71 9.56 13.13 -0.11
N PRO A 72 10.20 12.61 -1.18
CA PRO A 72 9.46 12.09 -2.33
C PRO A 72 8.59 10.87 -1.97
N LEU A 73 8.87 10.15 -0.88
CA LEU A 73 8.03 9.06 -0.37
C LEU A 73 6.66 9.52 0.16
N LYS A 74 6.48 10.81 0.47
CA LYS A 74 5.17 11.35 0.89
C LYS A 74 4.25 11.64 -0.29
N LEU A 75 4.77 11.67 -1.52
CA LEU A 75 3.98 11.97 -2.72
C LEU A 75 2.91 10.88 -2.96
N ALA A 76 1.75 11.31 -3.47
CA ALA A 76 0.67 10.41 -3.85
C ALA A 76 1.07 9.44 -4.96
N ILE A 77 2.07 9.78 -5.77
CA ILE A 77 2.60 8.90 -6.82
C ILE A 77 3.72 7.96 -6.34
N ALA A 78 4.21 8.11 -5.10
CA ALA A 78 5.19 7.20 -4.51
C ALA A 78 4.51 5.86 -4.16
N ALA A 79 4.53 4.95 -5.13
CA ALA A 79 3.79 3.70 -5.11
C ALA A 79 4.70 2.54 -5.49
N PHE A 80 4.63 1.47 -4.70
CA PHE A 80 5.42 0.25 -4.89
C PHE A 80 4.50 -0.94 -5.13
N SER A 81 4.95 -1.86 -5.98
CA SER A 81 4.32 -3.17 -6.21
C SER A 81 5.21 -4.26 -5.61
N CYS A 82 4.59 -5.31 -5.09
CA CYS A 82 5.30 -6.51 -4.64
C CYS A 82 5.34 -7.54 -5.78
N THR A 83 6.49 -8.15 -6.04
CA THR A 83 6.67 -9.17 -7.08
C THR A 83 6.19 -10.55 -6.68
N HIS A 84 5.98 -10.81 -5.38
CA HIS A 84 5.57 -12.11 -4.85
C HIS A 84 4.08 -12.23 -4.55
N CYS A 85 3.33 -11.12 -4.53
CA CYS A 85 1.90 -11.17 -4.29
C CYS A 85 1.12 -10.29 -5.26
N VAL A 86 -0.04 -10.78 -5.68
CA VAL A 86 -0.94 -10.02 -6.56
C VAL A 86 -1.83 -9.12 -5.71
N ARG A 87 -1.36 -7.90 -5.49
CA ARG A 87 -2.16 -6.82 -4.87
C ARG A 87 -2.57 -5.81 -5.92
N ALA A 88 -3.81 -5.35 -5.85
CA ALA A 88 -4.27 -4.32 -6.77
C ALA A 88 -3.88 -2.92 -6.28
N THR A 89 -3.93 -2.73 -4.95
CA THR A 89 -3.55 -1.49 -4.27
C THR A 89 -2.03 -1.41 -4.07
N PRO A 90 -1.38 -0.30 -4.45
CA PRO A 90 0.05 -0.13 -4.25
C PRO A 90 0.42 -0.07 -2.76
N LEU A 91 1.63 -0.53 -2.48
CA LEU A 91 2.30 -0.37 -1.19
C LEU A 91 2.89 1.05 -1.10
N ARG A 92 2.91 1.60 0.11
CA ARG A 92 3.37 2.98 0.39
C ARG A 92 4.20 3.02 1.66
N TRP A 93 4.99 4.07 1.80
CA TRP A 93 5.72 4.34 3.03
C TRP A 93 4.80 4.94 4.10
N PRO A 94 4.88 4.52 5.38
CA PRO A 94 5.73 3.46 5.92
C PRO A 94 5.09 2.06 5.95
N GLU A 95 3.84 1.92 5.51
CA GLU A 95 3.05 0.68 5.64
C GLU A 95 3.68 -0.52 4.90
N LEU A 96 4.46 -0.27 3.85
CA LEU A 96 5.16 -1.29 3.08
C LEU A 96 6.15 -2.10 3.93
N LEU A 97 6.67 -1.53 5.02
CA LEU A 97 7.57 -2.25 5.93
C LEU A 97 6.87 -3.42 6.63
N ALA A 98 5.57 -3.29 6.86
CA ALA A 98 4.73 -4.32 7.46
C ALA A 98 4.23 -5.34 6.42
N HIS A 99 4.65 -5.24 5.16
CA HIS A 99 4.18 -6.14 4.12
C HIS A 99 4.82 -7.53 4.30
N PRO A 100 4.05 -8.64 4.47
CA PRO A 100 4.62 -9.94 4.79
C PRO A 100 5.67 -10.45 3.81
N CYS A 101 5.57 -10.14 2.51
CA CYS A 101 6.56 -10.56 1.52
C CYS A 101 7.93 -9.89 1.71
N THR A 102 8.02 -8.79 2.46
CA THR A 102 9.30 -8.17 2.83
C THR A 102 10.00 -8.92 3.98
N ARG A 103 9.31 -9.86 4.62
CA ARG A 103 9.77 -10.66 5.77
C ARG A 103 9.76 -12.16 5.50
N ALA A 104 9.42 -12.54 4.28
CA ALA A 104 9.26 -13.93 3.95
C ALA A 104 10.59 -14.49 3.44
N SER A 105 10.98 -15.62 4.04
CA SER A 105 12.20 -16.38 3.76
C SER A 105 12.13 -17.08 2.40
N TRP A 106 11.90 -16.33 1.32
CA TRP A 106 11.92 -16.88 -0.04
C TRP A 106 13.38 -17.06 -0.48
N ALA A 107 14.02 -18.10 0.05
CA ALA A 107 15.10 -18.91 -0.52
C ALA A 107 16.41 -18.24 -1.03
N SER A 108 16.58 -16.92 -0.96
CA SER A 108 17.73 -16.21 -1.60
C SER A 108 18.56 -15.33 -0.66
N PHE A 109 18.30 -15.40 0.65
CA PHE A 109 19.16 -14.78 1.67
C PHE A 109 20.17 -15.75 2.29
N TRP A 110 20.07 -17.03 1.93
CA TRP A 110 20.91 -18.09 2.47
C TRP A 110 22.21 -18.28 1.69
N GLU A 111 22.53 -17.37 0.76
CA GLU A 111 23.87 -17.29 0.20
C GLU A 111 24.85 -16.82 1.31
N GLU A 112 25.41 -17.83 1.99
CA GLU A 112 26.75 -17.84 2.60
C GLU A 112 26.99 -16.90 3.79
N CYS A 113 26.07 -16.85 4.75
CA CYS A 113 26.41 -16.26 6.04
C CYS A 113 26.02 -17.17 7.20
N ALA A 114 27.00 -17.93 7.69
CA ALA A 114 26.88 -18.76 8.90
C ALA A 114 26.29 -17.99 10.10
N TYR A 115 26.43 -16.65 10.12
CA TYR A 115 25.80 -15.78 11.10
C TYR A 115 24.27 -15.75 11.00
N VAL A 116 23.71 -15.72 9.79
CA VAL A 116 22.25 -15.74 9.57
C VAL A 116 21.66 -17.10 9.90
N GLU A 117 22.38 -18.19 9.57
CA GLU A 117 22.01 -19.55 9.98
C GLU A 117 21.98 -19.69 11.50
N ALA A 118 23.03 -19.23 12.20
CA ALA A 118 23.07 -19.26 13.65
C ALA A 118 21.93 -18.45 14.32
N LEU A 119 21.50 -17.35 13.70
CA LEU A 119 20.35 -16.57 14.18
C LEU A 119 19.01 -17.28 13.95
N HIS A 120 18.90 -18.02 12.85
CA HIS A 120 17.72 -18.82 12.57
C HIS A 120 17.52 -19.91 13.62
N ASP A 121 18.60 -20.56 14.07
CA ASP A 121 18.53 -21.57 15.14
C ASP A 121 18.10 -20.97 16.50
N TYR A 122 18.36 -19.68 16.73
CA TYR A 122 18.03 -19.00 17.97
C TYR A 122 16.61 -18.40 17.99
N SER A 123 16.08 -18.00 16.82
CA SER A 123 14.77 -17.38 16.72
C SER A 123 13.67 -18.43 16.58
N THR A 124 12.90 -18.66 17.65
CA THR A 124 11.70 -19.51 17.59
C THR A 124 10.66 -19.00 16.60
N ASP A 125 10.68 -17.69 16.36
CA ASP A 125 9.80 -17.04 15.40
C ASP A 125 10.53 -16.94 14.05
N GLN A 126 9.98 -17.57 13.01
CA GLN A 126 10.54 -17.68 11.64
C GLN A 126 10.57 -16.36 10.85
N TRP A 127 10.71 -15.21 11.52
CA TRP A 127 10.71 -13.91 10.85
C TRP A 127 12.06 -13.66 10.18
N ALA A 128 12.04 -13.56 8.85
CA ALA A 128 13.22 -13.19 8.10
C ALA A 128 13.52 -11.68 8.26
N PRO A 129 14.79 -11.28 8.03
CA PRO A 129 15.17 -9.87 7.94
C PRO A 129 14.33 -9.12 6.91
N LEU A 130 14.19 -7.80 7.09
CA LEU A 130 13.50 -6.98 6.10
C LEU A 130 14.26 -7.01 4.78
N SER A 131 13.55 -7.34 3.71
CA SER A 131 14.04 -7.30 2.35
C SER A 131 13.16 -6.41 1.50
N LEU A 132 13.78 -5.43 0.85
CA LEU A 132 13.14 -4.63 -0.19
C LEU A 132 13.25 -5.26 -1.58
N LYS A 133 13.91 -6.42 -1.73
CA LYS A 133 14.14 -7.07 -3.04
C LYS A 133 12.84 -7.47 -3.75
N CYS A 134 11.78 -7.74 -2.99
CA CYS A 134 10.47 -8.07 -3.55
C CYS A 134 9.65 -6.84 -3.97
N LEU A 135 10.14 -5.63 -3.69
CA LEU A 135 9.48 -4.38 -4.04
C LEU A 135 10.04 -3.85 -5.35
N LYS A 136 9.16 -3.25 -6.15
CA LYS A 136 9.53 -2.48 -7.34
C LYS A 136 8.65 -1.25 -7.48
N VAL A 137 9.17 -0.22 -8.13
CA VAL A 137 8.35 0.91 -8.57
C VAL A 137 7.66 0.50 -9.86
N ASP A 138 6.33 0.52 -9.85
CA ASP A 138 5.52 0.09 -10.98
C ASP A 138 5.09 1.32 -11.79
N LEU A 139 5.78 1.56 -12.91
CA LEU A 139 5.53 2.70 -13.79
C LEU A 139 4.07 2.82 -14.25
N HIS A 140 3.40 1.68 -14.48
CA HIS A 140 2.00 1.70 -14.89
C HIS A 140 1.11 2.22 -13.76
N VAL A 141 1.35 1.78 -12.52
CA VAL A 141 0.65 2.30 -11.34
C VAL A 141 0.96 3.77 -11.11
N VAL A 142 2.22 4.20 -11.27
CA VAL A 142 2.62 5.62 -11.14
C VAL A 142 1.90 6.49 -12.18
N HIS A 143 1.84 6.06 -13.44
CA HIS A 143 1.15 6.78 -14.51
C HIS A 143 -0.35 6.91 -14.24
N ASN A 144 -0.99 5.81 -13.81
CA ASN A 144 -2.40 5.80 -13.45
C ASN A 144 -2.70 6.70 -12.25
N LEU A 145 -1.88 6.65 -11.20
CA LEU A 145 -1.98 7.57 -10.07
C LEU A 145 -1.79 9.02 -10.49
N SER A 146 -0.84 9.30 -11.38
CA SER A 146 -0.63 10.64 -11.93
C SER A 146 -1.85 11.14 -12.68
N ALA A 147 -2.52 10.28 -13.45
CA ALA A 147 -3.78 10.61 -14.13
C ALA A 147 -4.90 10.92 -13.12
N VAL A 148 -5.02 10.13 -12.04
CA VAL A 148 -5.99 10.39 -10.96
C VAL A 148 -5.73 11.73 -10.27
N VAL A 149 -4.47 12.03 -9.93
CA VAL A 149 -4.09 13.30 -9.29
C VAL A 149 -4.40 14.49 -10.22
N ARG A 150 -4.06 14.38 -11.51
CA ARG A 150 -4.39 15.41 -12.51
C ARG A 150 -5.90 15.57 -12.70
N ALA A 151 -6.68 14.51 -12.61
CA ALA A 151 -8.14 14.60 -12.70
C ALA A 151 -8.72 15.48 -11.59
N TYR A 152 -8.12 15.48 -10.40
CA TYR A 152 -8.47 16.41 -9.32
C TYR A 152 -7.94 17.85 -9.50
N SER A 153 -7.30 18.15 -10.64
CA SER A 153 -6.61 19.42 -10.90
C SER A 153 -5.44 19.67 -9.93
N LEU A 154 -4.75 18.60 -9.54
CA LEU A 154 -3.60 18.65 -8.66
C LEU A 154 -2.32 18.28 -9.43
N ASP A 155 -1.15 18.67 -8.91
CA ASP A 155 0.16 18.36 -9.48
C ASP A 155 0.71 17.04 -8.92
N PRO A 156 0.92 15.99 -9.75
CA PRO A 156 1.48 14.70 -9.32
C PRO A 156 2.82 14.80 -8.59
N PHE A 157 3.66 15.78 -8.94
CA PHE A 157 5.01 15.91 -8.38
C PHE A 157 5.06 16.71 -7.07
N ARG A 158 3.91 17.24 -6.62
CA ARG A 158 3.79 18.00 -5.37
C ARG A 158 2.72 17.47 -4.43
N THR A 159 1.75 16.73 -4.97
CA THR A 159 0.62 16.25 -4.19
C THR A 159 1.04 15.09 -3.31
N THR A 160 0.94 15.27 -2.00
CA THR A 160 1.16 14.21 -1.02
C THR A 160 -0.03 13.25 -0.96
N GLN A 161 0.21 12.02 -0.50
CA GLN A 161 -0.86 11.05 -0.28
C GLN A 161 -1.94 11.59 0.67
N LYS A 162 -1.54 12.29 1.74
CA LYS A 162 -2.45 12.92 2.71
C LYS A 162 -3.35 13.99 2.07
N GLN A 163 -2.85 14.74 1.09
CA GLN A 163 -3.67 15.70 0.33
C GLN A 163 -4.67 14.97 -0.58
N LEU A 164 -4.23 13.92 -1.27
CA LEU A 164 -5.11 13.10 -2.11
C LEU A 164 -6.24 12.45 -1.28
N ASP A 165 -5.93 11.87 -0.12
CA ASP A 165 -6.90 11.25 0.79
C ASP A 165 -7.93 12.23 1.38
N LYS A 166 -7.55 13.50 1.53
CA LYS A 166 -8.46 14.56 1.98
C LYS A 166 -9.42 15.03 0.88
N THR A 167 -9.20 14.63 -0.36
CA THR A 167 -10.04 15.04 -1.48
C THR A 167 -11.42 14.40 -1.35
N LYS A 168 -12.44 15.24 -1.23
CA LYS A 168 -13.83 14.79 -1.12
C LYS A 168 -14.50 14.64 -2.47
N LYS A 169 -13.95 15.24 -3.54
CA LYS A 169 -14.51 15.14 -4.89
C LYS A 169 -14.61 13.67 -5.33
N ARG A 170 -15.50 13.40 -6.27
CA ARG A 170 -15.67 12.09 -6.88
C ARG A 170 -15.32 12.15 -8.35
N LEU A 171 -14.87 11.03 -8.89
CA LEU A 171 -14.42 10.88 -10.26
C LEU A 171 -15.39 10.01 -11.04
N VAL A 172 -15.46 10.22 -12.34
CA VAL A 172 -16.14 9.35 -13.29
C VAL A 172 -15.20 9.07 -14.45
N CYS A 173 -15.29 7.87 -15.02
CA CYS A 173 -14.56 7.53 -16.24
C CYS A 173 -15.39 7.96 -17.45
N VAL A 174 -14.83 8.85 -18.27
CA VAL A 174 -15.53 9.40 -19.45
C VAL A 174 -15.61 8.39 -20.59
N GLU A 175 -14.78 7.35 -20.55
CA GLU A 175 -14.74 6.29 -21.57
C GLU A 175 -15.67 5.11 -21.25
N CYS A 176 -16.12 4.98 -20.00
CA CYS A 176 -16.98 3.91 -19.53
C CYS A 176 -18.45 4.29 -19.48
N VAL A 177 -18.94 4.99 -20.52
CA VAL A 177 -20.39 5.20 -20.65
C VAL A 177 -21.01 3.84 -20.96
N SER A 178 -21.40 3.11 -19.93
CA SER A 178 -22.21 1.92 -20.06
C SER A 178 -23.66 2.36 -19.92
N GLU A 179 -24.39 2.30 -21.04
CA GLU A 179 -25.84 2.11 -20.95
C GLU A 179 -26.04 0.76 -20.28
N ARG A 180 -26.41 0.79 -19.00
CA ARG A 180 -26.76 -0.40 -18.25
C ARG A 180 -28.27 -0.59 -18.34
N ASP A 181 -28.71 -1.84 -18.44
CA ASP A 181 -30.14 -2.21 -18.47
C ASP A 181 -30.92 -1.71 -17.23
N ASP A 182 -30.21 -1.40 -16.13
CA ASP A 182 -30.77 -0.85 -14.90
C ASP A 182 -31.01 0.68 -14.94
N GLY A 183 -30.71 1.33 -16.06
CA GLY A 183 -30.86 2.78 -16.26
C GLY A 183 -29.83 3.62 -15.49
N ILE A 184 -28.75 3.02 -15.02
CA ILE A 184 -27.63 3.71 -14.38
C ILE A 184 -26.54 3.93 -15.41
N ASN A 185 -26.30 5.20 -15.75
CA ASN A 185 -25.41 5.55 -16.85
C ASN A 185 -23.98 5.90 -16.41
N VAL A 186 -23.71 5.98 -15.10
CA VAL A 186 -22.42 6.49 -14.60
C VAL A 186 -21.96 5.78 -13.33
N GLU A 187 -20.78 5.17 -13.41
CA GLU A 187 -20.06 4.68 -12.23
C GLU A 187 -19.19 5.79 -11.62
N VAL A 188 -19.26 5.92 -10.29
CA VAL A 188 -18.58 6.97 -9.55
C VAL A 188 -17.49 6.38 -8.66
N PHE A 189 -16.32 7.02 -8.67
CA PHE A 189 -15.11 6.55 -8.03
C PHE A 189 -14.57 7.57 -7.01
N ASP A 190 -13.96 7.06 -5.93
CA ASP A 190 -12.91 7.82 -5.23
C ASP A 190 -11.57 7.63 -5.94
N TRP A 191 -10.49 8.20 -5.41
CA TRP A 191 -9.16 8.10 -6.04
C TRP A 191 -8.66 6.66 -6.14
N LEU A 192 -8.93 5.83 -5.13
CA LEU A 192 -8.41 4.46 -5.07
C LEU A 192 -9.18 3.57 -6.04
N ARG A 193 -10.51 3.68 -6.08
CA ARG A 193 -11.32 2.94 -7.05
C ARG A 193 -11.01 3.38 -8.47
N ALA A 194 -10.78 4.67 -8.70
CA ALA A 194 -10.33 5.15 -10.01
C ALA A 194 -9.00 4.52 -10.42
N LEU A 195 -8.05 4.37 -9.47
CA LEU A 195 -6.79 3.64 -9.72
C LEU A 195 -7.04 2.16 -10.06
N LEU A 196 -7.91 1.48 -9.32
CA LEU A 196 -8.21 0.07 -9.54
C LEU A 196 -8.96 -0.17 -10.86
N HIS A 197 -9.76 0.80 -11.28
CA HIS A 197 -10.54 0.77 -12.52
C HIS A 197 -9.67 0.66 -13.78
N PHE A 198 -8.47 1.25 -13.82
CA PHE A 198 -7.56 1.10 -14.97
C PHE A 198 -7.15 -0.35 -15.27
N LYS A 199 -7.26 -1.25 -14.27
CA LYS A 199 -6.98 -2.67 -14.46
C LYS A 199 -8.20 -3.47 -14.90
N HIS A 200 -9.35 -2.85 -15.15
CA HIS A 200 -10.53 -3.54 -15.63
C HIS A 200 -10.31 -4.02 -17.09
N PRO A 201 -10.76 -5.22 -17.49
CA PRO A 201 -10.52 -5.78 -18.82
C PRO A 201 -10.92 -4.88 -19.98
N SER A 202 -11.96 -4.06 -19.82
CA SER A 202 -12.39 -3.08 -20.82
C SER A 202 -11.32 -2.03 -21.17
N HIS A 203 -10.28 -1.86 -20.34
CA HIS A 203 -9.21 -0.88 -20.54
C HIS A 203 -7.88 -1.48 -20.95
N HIS A 204 -7.75 -2.82 -20.95
CA HIS A 204 -6.46 -3.47 -21.24
C HIS A 204 -5.96 -3.24 -22.67
N SER A 205 -6.83 -2.89 -23.61
CA SER A 205 -6.43 -2.71 -25.02
C SER A 205 -5.63 -1.42 -25.29
N ARG A 206 -5.66 -0.42 -24.39
CA ARG A 206 -5.21 0.94 -24.74
C ARG A 206 -3.83 1.33 -24.22
N ASN A 207 -3.24 0.64 -23.24
CA ASN A 207 -1.98 1.05 -22.57
C ASN A 207 -1.92 2.53 -22.11
N VAL A 208 -3.06 3.23 -22.12
CA VAL A 208 -3.20 4.65 -21.83
C VAL A 208 -4.19 4.76 -20.66
N PRO A 209 -3.90 5.59 -19.65
CA PRO A 209 -4.84 5.83 -18.58
C PRO A 209 -6.17 6.37 -19.14
N CYS A 210 -7.28 5.73 -18.78
CA CYS A 210 -8.64 6.25 -18.94
C CYS A 210 -8.75 7.75 -18.62
N ARG A 211 -9.53 8.47 -19.42
CA ARG A 211 -9.88 9.85 -19.12
C ARG A 211 -10.86 9.93 -17.96
N LEU A 212 -10.38 10.44 -16.82
CA LEU A 212 -11.17 10.69 -15.62
C LEU A 212 -11.63 12.15 -15.56
N LYS A 213 -12.85 12.38 -15.06
CA LYS A 213 -13.41 13.72 -14.82
C LYS A 213 -13.91 13.81 -13.39
N THR A 214 -13.67 14.93 -12.71
CA THR A 214 -14.31 15.20 -11.42
C THR A 214 -15.76 15.60 -11.60
N LEU A 215 -16.64 15.03 -10.78
CA LEU A 215 -17.98 15.52 -10.56
C LEU A 215 -17.95 16.91 -9.91
N ASN A 216 -19.01 17.68 -10.10
CA ASN A 216 -19.14 18.96 -9.41
C ASN A 216 -19.37 18.73 -7.90
N GLU A 217 -19.31 19.81 -7.09
CA GLU A 217 -19.41 19.68 -5.64
C GLU A 217 -20.80 19.19 -5.18
N ILE A 218 -21.86 19.54 -5.90
CA ILE A 218 -23.23 19.12 -5.58
C ILE A 218 -23.38 17.61 -5.80
N GLU A 219 -22.98 17.12 -6.97
CA GLU A 219 -22.97 15.70 -7.33
C GLU A 219 -22.07 14.90 -6.38
N SER A 220 -20.84 15.35 -6.16
CA SER A 220 -19.91 14.69 -5.23
C SER A 220 -20.49 14.63 -3.82
N LYS A 221 -21.19 15.68 -3.36
CA LYS A 221 -21.85 15.70 -2.05
C LYS A 221 -23.04 14.74 -1.99
N ALA A 222 -23.81 14.61 -3.07
CA ALA A 222 -24.91 13.64 -3.17
C ALA A 222 -24.37 12.20 -3.08
N VAL A 223 -23.34 11.86 -3.87
CA VAL A 223 -22.66 10.56 -3.84
C VAL A 223 -22.16 10.24 -2.43
N ARG A 224 -21.46 11.16 -1.77
CA ARG A 224 -20.94 10.96 -0.40
C ARG A 224 -22.03 10.76 0.65
N ARG A 225 -23.17 11.46 0.51
CA ARG A 225 -24.31 11.28 1.43
C ARG A 225 -24.87 9.87 1.30
N GLU A 226 -24.97 9.38 0.08
CA GLU A 226 -25.46 8.05 -0.20
C GLU A 226 -24.45 6.97 0.22
N GLU A 227 -23.14 7.19 0.04
CA GLU A 227 -22.10 6.27 0.52
C GLU A 227 -22.18 6.13 2.04
N LYS A 228 -22.42 7.26 2.74
CA LYS A 228 -22.62 7.29 4.18
C LYS A 228 -23.93 6.60 4.60
N ARG A 229 -25.01 6.77 3.83
CA ARG A 229 -26.32 6.15 4.10
C ARG A 229 -26.20 4.63 4.12
N ILE A 230 -25.42 4.07 3.20
CA ILE A 230 -25.33 2.62 3.02
C ILE A 230 -24.20 1.99 3.84
N ARG A 231 -23.13 2.73 4.15
CA ARG A 231 -22.00 2.20 4.92
C ARG A 231 -22.47 1.62 6.27
N GLY A 232 -22.16 0.33 6.48
CA GLY A 232 -22.44 -0.39 7.72
C GLY A 232 -23.87 -0.90 7.87
N ARG A 233 -24.73 -0.70 6.86
CA ARG A 233 -26.08 -1.24 6.83
C ARG A 233 -26.07 -2.63 6.19
N ARG A 234 -26.33 -3.67 6.99
CA ARG A 234 -26.52 -5.05 6.52
C ARG A 234 -27.98 -5.37 6.20
N ASP A 235 -28.88 -4.50 6.63
CA ASP A 235 -30.35 -4.62 6.55
C ASP A 235 -30.92 -4.04 5.26
N LEU A 236 -30.10 -3.37 4.45
CA LEU A 236 -30.56 -2.86 3.17
C LEU A 236 -30.58 -4.01 2.17
N ASP A 237 -31.76 -4.33 1.66
CA ASP A 237 -31.93 -5.08 0.41
C ASP A 237 -31.44 -4.19 -0.72
N LEU A 238 -30.10 -4.16 -0.88
CA LEU A 238 -29.47 -3.33 -1.88
C LEU A 238 -29.80 -3.91 -3.24
N PRO A 239 -30.32 -3.09 -4.17
CA PRO A 239 -30.51 -3.52 -5.55
C PRO A 239 -29.25 -4.18 -6.12
N TYR A 240 -29.43 -5.14 -7.05
CA TYR A 240 -28.33 -5.89 -7.68
C TYR A 240 -27.22 -5.05 -8.33
N HIS A 241 -27.47 -3.76 -8.58
CA HIS A 241 -26.47 -2.84 -9.11
C HIS A 241 -25.45 -2.34 -8.07
N TYR A 242 -25.72 -2.51 -6.77
CA TYR A 242 -24.73 -2.24 -5.73
C TYR A 242 -23.69 -3.35 -5.67
N ARG A 243 -22.42 -2.97 -5.70
CA ARG A 243 -21.29 -3.89 -5.50
C ARG A 243 -20.43 -3.48 -4.32
N LEU A 244 -20.10 -4.45 -3.48
CA LEU A 244 -19.09 -4.33 -2.43
C LEU A 244 -17.72 -4.49 -3.08
N GLY A 245 -16.83 -3.53 -2.89
CA GLY A 245 -15.46 -3.60 -3.41
C GLY A 245 -14.46 -3.90 -2.30
N CYS A 246 -13.54 -4.85 -2.55
CA CYS A 246 -12.42 -5.08 -1.65
C CYS A 246 -11.43 -3.92 -1.73
N VAL A 247 -11.00 -3.37 -0.59
CA VAL A 247 -10.02 -2.25 -0.57
C VAL A 247 -8.60 -2.69 -0.99
N TYR A 248 -8.33 -3.99 -0.96
CA TYR A 248 -6.98 -4.54 -1.15
C TYR A 248 -6.78 -5.16 -2.55
N CYS A 249 -7.88 -5.48 -3.26
CA CYS A 249 -7.81 -6.05 -4.59
C CYS A 249 -9.04 -5.70 -5.45
N GLN A 250 -9.08 -6.15 -6.70
CA GLN A 250 -10.21 -5.89 -7.62
C GLN A 250 -11.46 -6.72 -7.34
N PHE A 251 -11.45 -7.55 -6.29
CA PHE A 251 -12.60 -8.38 -5.98
C PHE A 251 -13.80 -7.51 -5.65
N ASP A 252 -14.90 -7.72 -6.36
CA ASP A 252 -16.20 -7.19 -6.04
C ASP A 252 -17.18 -8.32 -5.72
N ALA A 253 -18.18 -8.00 -4.91
CA ALA A 253 -19.22 -8.93 -4.54
C ALA A 253 -20.57 -8.25 -4.56
N VAL A 254 -21.58 -8.97 -5.05
CA VAL A 254 -22.98 -8.56 -4.94
C VAL A 254 -23.51 -8.77 -3.52
N ARG A 255 -22.92 -9.70 -2.76
CA ARG A 255 -23.37 -10.09 -1.41
C ARG A 255 -22.27 -9.98 -0.36
N ASP A 256 -22.66 -9.67 0.88
CA ASP A 256 -21.75 -9.47 2.01
C ASP A 256 -21.05 -10.77 2.43
N GLU A 257 -21.71 -11.92 2.33
CA GLU A 257 -21.12 -13.21 2.66
C GLU A 257 -19.95 -13.55 1.73
N THR A 258 -20.06 -13.20 0.46
CA THR A 258 -18.99 -13.41 -0.52
C THR A 258 -17.81 -12.49 -0.25
N MET A 259 -18.06 -11.20 0.08
CA MET A 259 -17.00 -10.27 0.48
C MET A 259 -16.33 -10.70 1.79
N SER A 260 -17.11 -11.13 2.78
CA SER A 260 -16.62 -11.61 4.08
C SER A 260 -15.75 -12.86 3.90
N SER A 261 -16.19 -13.80 3.07
CA SER A 261 -15.41 -14.99 2.71
C SER A 261 -14.10 -14.58 2.03
N HIS A 262 -14.16 -13.69 1.04
CA HIS A 262 -12.97 -13.16 0.36
C HIS A 262 -11.97 -12.55 1.35
N LEU A 263 -12.44 -11.71 2.28
CA LEU A 263 -11.60 -11.07 3.28
C LEU A 263 -10.96 -12.09 4.23
N LYS A 264 -11.74 -13.06 4.70
CA LYS A 264 -11.28 -14.13 5.61
C LYS A 264 -10.21 -15.01 4.96
N TYR A 265 -10.43 -15.46 3.72
CA TYR A 265 -9.52 -16.37 3.04
C TYR A 265 -8.26 -15.67 2.50
N LYS A 266 -8.38 -14.43 2.02
CA LYS A 266 -7.27 -13.75 1.34
C LYS A 266 -6.42 -12.88 2.27
N TYR A 267 -6.98 -12.41 3.38
CA TYR A 267 -6.29 -11.52 4.31
C TYR A 267 -6.45 -12.02 5.74
N VAL A 268 -5.95 -13.23 6.01
CA VAL A 268 -6.04 -13.98 7.28
C VAL A 268 -5.77 -13.12 8.54
N ALA A 269 -5.02 -12.01 8.44
CA ALA A 269 -4.73 -11.07 9.52
C ALA A 269 -5.52 -9.72 9.50
N ALA A 270 -6.34 -9.43 8.49
CA ALA A 270 -7.02 -8.13 8.32
C ALA A 270 -8.49 -8.09 8.81
N VAL A 271 -9.00 -9.20 9.36
CA VAL A 271 -10.42 -9.38 9.69
C VAL A 271 -10.90 -8.41 10.79
N LEU A 272 -10.02 -7.85 11.61
CA LEU A 272 -10.40 -6.96 12.71
C LEU A 272 -10.56 -5.47 12.32
N SER A 273 -10.24 -5.06 11.09
CA SER A 273 -10.33 -3.63 10.69
C SER A 273 -10.78 -3.38 9.24
N ALA A 274 -11.33 -4.38 8.55
CA ALA A 274 -11.65 -4.28 7.14
C ALA A 274 -12.68 -3.16 6.85
N LYS A 275 -12.21 -2.06 6.26
CA LYS A 275 -13.06 -1.03 5.66
C LYS A 275 -13.65 -1.59 4.36
N ILE A 276 -14.92 -1.97 4.40
CA ILE A 276 -15.70 -2.30 3.19
C ILE A 276 -16.06 -0.99 2.47
N TRP A 277 -15.79 -0.92 1.18
CA TRP A 277 -16.26 0.16 0.31
C TRP A 277 -17.53 -0.27 -0.39
N LEU A 278 -18.47 0.66 -0.49
CA LEU A 278 -19.76 0.42 -1.11
C LEU A 278 -19.92 1.35 -2.30
N LEU A 279 -20.29 0.79 -3.45
CA LEU A 279 -20.55 1.52 -4.68
C LEU A 279 -21.83 2.35 -4.52
N VAL A 280 -21.77 3.66 -4.74
CA VAL A 280 -22.97 4.44 -4.98
C VAL A 280 -23.04 4.78 -6.44
N LEU A 281 -24.09 4.29 -7.07
CA LEU A 281 -24.44 4.65 -8.43
C LEU A 281 -25.50 5.75 -8.37
N THR A 282 -25.13 6.96 -8.79
CA THR A 282 -26.09 8.05 -8.90
C THR A 282 -26.86 7.94 -10.21
N LYS A 283 -28.18 7.84 -10.12
CA LYS A 283 -29.10 8.04 -11.23
C LYS A 283 -29.14 9.54 -11.55
N THR A 284 -28.42 10.00 -12.57
CA THR A 284 -28.69 11.31 -13.17
C THR A 284 -29.77 11.12 -14.22
N ALA A 285 -30.99 11.57 -13.92
CA ALA A 285 -31.91 11.96 -14.96
C ALA A 285 -31.26 13.14 -15.69
N LEU A 286 -30.92 12.94 -16.97
CA LEU A 286 -30.61 14.04 -17.88
C LEU A 286 -31.90 14.81 -18.19
#